data_AF-A0A1G9V8A8-F1
#
_entry.id   AF-A0A1G9V8A8-F1
#
_cell.length_a   1.000
_cell.length_b   1.000
_cell.length_c   1.000
_cell.angle_alpha   90.00
_cell.angle_beta   90.00
_cell.angle_gamma   90.00
#
_symmetry.space_group_name_H-M   'P 1'
#
loop_
_entity.id
_entity.type
_entity.pdbx_description
1 polymer ?
#
loop_
_entity_poly.entity_id
_entity_poly.type
_entity_poly.pdbx_seq_one_letter_code
_entity_poly.pdbx_strand_id
1 'polypeptide(L)'
;MLTGLMLLILAGAGIVGFVKKHILRIKDPDLNHYLAELKKQSWYQEFVNDPQSSGLIQSFEKNGPLKDVHYVQKLLVNDGFRDGFIAYIKEKTR
;
A
#
# COMPACT_ATOMS: atom_id res chain seq x y z
N MET A 1 -17.47 21.27 -0.60
CA MET A 1 -16.60 20.26 -1.24
C MET A 1 -15.98 19.31 -0.20
N LEU A 2 -16.79 18.73 0.70
CA LEU A 2 -16.33 17.77 1.73
C LEU A 2 -16.82 16.32 1.45
N THR A 3 -17.82 16.18 0.59
CA THR A 3 -18.49 14.92 0.29
C THR A 3 -17.66 13.96 -0.57
N GLY A 4 -16.73 14.47 -1.39
CA GLY A 4 -15.84 13.64 -2.21
C GLY A 4 -14.80 12.86 -1.38
N LEU A 5 -14.25 13.47 -0.33
CA LEU A 5 -13.23 12.84 0.53
C LEU A 5 -13.80 11.69 1.37
N MET A 6 -15.06 11.83 1.81
CA MET A 6 -15.73 10.84 2.66
C MET A 6 -16.13 9.57 1.87
N LEU A 7 -16.47 9.69 0.58
CA LEU A 7 -16.77 8.54 -0.29
C LEU A 7 -15.52 7.71 -0.61
N LEU A 8 -14.34 8.33 -0.70
CA LEU A 8 -13.05 7.66 -0.89
C LEU A 8 -12.68 6.75 0.30
N ILE A 9 -12.95 7.19 1.53
CA ILE A 9 -12.63 6.43 2.75
C ILE A 9 -13.54 5.19 2.87
N LEU A 10 -14.81 5.30 2.50
CA LEU A 10 -15.77 4.19 2.55
C LEU A 10 -15.52 3.12 1.49
N ALA A 11 -15.03 3.48 0.30
CA ALA A 11 -14.64 2.51 -0.73
C ALA A 11 -13.40 1.70 -0.34
N GLY A 12 -12.46 2.30 0.40
CA GLY A 12 -11.24 1.64 0.86
C GLY A 12 -11.49 0.47 1.82
N ALA A 13 -12.47 0.58 2.73
CA ALA A 13 -12.74 -0.45 3.73
C ALA A 13 -13.26 -1.78 3.13
N GLY A 14 -13.98 -1.72 2.00
CA GLY A 14 -14.57 -2.90 1.35
C GLY A 14 -13.56 -3.79 0.63
N ILE A 15 -12.52 -3.19 0.04
CA ILE A 15 -11.50 -3.92 -0.74
C ILE A 15 -10.54 -4.69 0.20
N VAL A 16 -10.24 -4.13 1.37
CA VAL A 16 -9.27 -4.67 2.35
C VAL A 16 -9.68 -6.05 2.86
N GLY A 17 -10.97 -6.27 3.17
CA GLY A 17 -11.45 -7.56 3.67
C GLY A 17 -11.32 -8.70 2.65
N PHE A 18 -11.50 -8.39 1.37
CA PHE A 18 -11.39 -9.36 0.28
C PHE A 18 -9.92 -9.72 -0.01
N VAL A 19 -9.06 -8.71 -0.06
CA VAL A 19 -7.61 -8.85 -0.27
C VAL A 19 -6.99 -9.67 0.87
N LYS A 20 -7.31 -9.37 2.13
CA LYS A 20 -6.78 -10.09 3.30
C LYS A 20 -7.09 -11.60 3.26
N LYS A 21 -8.33 -11.98 2.93
CA LYS A 21 -8.75 -13.38 2.83
C LYS A 21 -8.11 -14.10 1.64
N HIS A 22 -7.90 -13.41 0.52
CA HIS A 22 -7.25 -13.98 -0.65
C HIS A 22 -5.75 -14.19 -0.42
N ILE A 23 -5.06 -13.19 0.11
CA ILE A 23 -3.63 -13.21 0.45
C ILE A 23 -3.29 -14.32 1.44
N LEU A 24 -4.06 -14.46 2.53
CA LEU A 24 -3.84 -15.49 3.55
C LEU A 24 -4.01 -16.93 3.03
N ARG A 25 -4.66 -17.11 1.87
CA ARG A 25 -4.92 -18.42 1.27
C ARG A 25 -3.82 -18.88 0.31
N ILE A 26 -2.91 -17.99 -0.11
CA ILE A 26 -1.82 -18.33 -1.02
C ILE A 26 -0.66 -18.90 -0.21
N LYS A 27 -0.34 -20.17 -0.44
CA LYS A 27 0.62 -20.95 0.35
C LYS A 27 2.09 -20.58 0.07
N ASP A 28 2.39 -20.14 -1.15
CA ASP A 28 3.71 -19.64 -1.59
C ASP A 28 3.53 -18.44 -2.54
N PRO A 29 3.30 -17.24 -1.99
CA PRO A 29 3.08 -16.06 -2.80
C PRO A 29 4.40 -15.41 -3.21
N ASP A 30 4.58 -15.24 -4.51
CA ASP A 30 5.70 -14.53 -5.11
C ASP A 30 5.65 -13.02 -4.81
N LEU A 31 6.80 -12.38 -4.62
CA LEU A 31 6.91 -10.95 -4.38
C LEU A 31 6.15 -10.12 -5.44
N ASN A 32 6.20 -10.53 -6.70
CA ASN A 32 5.55 -9.81 -7.78
C ASN A 32 4.02 -9.83 -7.64
N HIS A 33 3.46 -10.90 -7.08
CA HIS A 33 2.03 -11.00 -6.82
C HIS A 33 1.61 -9.96 -5.77
N TYR A 34 2.32 -9.89 -4.65
CA TYR A 34 2.00 -8.89 -3.62
C TYR A 34 2.29 -7.46 -4.04
N LEU A 35 3.33 -7.22 -4.82
CA LEU A 35 3.57 -5.89 -5.38
C LEU A 35 2.46 -5.48 -6.34
N ALA A 36 1.93 -6.40 -7.16
CA ALA A 36 0.79 -6.11 -8.02
C ALA A 36 -0.46 -5.77 -7.18
N GLU A 37 -0.72 -6.50 -6.10
CA GLU A 37 -1.82 -6.17 -5.18
C GLU A 37 -1.62 -4.86 -4.43
N LEU A 38 -0.38 -4.53 -4.06
CA LEU A 38 -0.02 -3.26 -3.44
C LEU A 38 -0.28 -2.10 -4.40
N LYS A 39 0.11 -2.25 -5.67
CA LYS A 39 -0.10 -1.24 -6.73
C LYS A 39 -1.56 -1.00 -7.09
N LYS A 40 -2.46 -1.94 -6.74
CA LYS A 40 -3.92 -1.75 -6.87
C LYS A 40 -4.52 -0.96 -5.72
N GLN A 41 -3.80 -0.79 -4.61
CA GLN A 41 -4.31 -0.04 -3.47
C GLN A 41 -4.37 1.44 -3.79
N SER A 42 -5.52 2.08 -3.52
CA SER A 42 -5.73 3.51 -3.77
C SER A 42 -4.69 4.38 -3.05
N TRP A 43 -4.43 4.10 -1.77
CA TRP A 43 -3.43 4.83 -0.97
C TRP A 43 -2.02 4.73 -1.56
N TYR A 44 -1.66 3.61 -2.19
CA TYR A 44 -0.35 3.44 -2.81
C TYR A 44 -0.26 4.24 -4.12
N GLN A 45 -1.34 4.21 -4.92
CA GLN A 45 -1.44 5.00 -6.14
C GLN A 45 -1.38 6.51 -5.86
N GLU A 46 -1.95 6.98 -4.75
CA GLU A 46 -1.83 8.38 -4.32
C GLU A 46 -0.35 8.80 -4.19
N PHE A 47 0.49 7.97 -3.54
CA PHE A 47 1.92 8.28 -3.40
C PHE A 47 2.74 8.11 -4.67
N VAL A 48 2.36 7.18 -5.55
CA VAL A 48 3.03 7.01 -6.85
C VAL A 48 2.74 8.20 -7.77
N ASN A 49 1.52 8.74 -7.71
CA ASN A 49 1.09 9.86 -8.55
C ASN A 49 1.49 11.23 -7.98
N ASP A 50 1.79 11.30 -6.69
CA ASP A 50 2.30 12.52 -6.08
C ASP A 50 3.79 12.76 -6.43
N PRO A 51 4.15 13.91 -7.04
CA PRO A 51 5.52 14.19 -7.44
C PRO A 51 6.52 14.18 -6.28
N GLN A 52 6.10 14.56 -5.07
CA GLN A 52 6.99 14.66 -3.91
C GLN A 52 7.34 13.28 -3.34
N SER A 53 6.40 12.34 -3.34
CA SER A 53 6.61 10.97 -2.84
C SER A 53 7.01 9.96 -3.90
N SER A 54 6.72 10.20 -5.18
CA SER A 54 6.95 9.23 -6.27
C SER A 54 8.39 8.73 -6.35
N GLY A 55 9.38 9.61 -6.17
CA GLY A 55 10.80 9.24 -6.15
C GLY A 55 11.17 8.33 -4.98
N LEU A 56 10.60 8.58 -3.80
CA LEU A 56 10.83 7.77 -2.60
C LEU A 56 10.20 6.38 -2.76
N ILE A 57 8.97 6.30 -3.28
CA ILE A 57 8.29 5.03 -3.56
C ILE A 57 9.08 4.21 -4.58
N GLN A 58 9.54 4.81 -5.68
CA GLN A 58 10.38 4.13 -6.66
C GLN A 58 11.69 3.62 -6.06
N SER A 59 12.30 4.37 -5.14
CA SER A 59 13.48 3.92 -4.40
C SER A 59 13.17 2.69 -3.54
N PHE A 60 12.00 2.68 -2.86
CA PHE A 60 11.59 1.52 -2.07
C PHE A 60 11.30 0.28 -2.90
N GLU A 61 10.72 0.41 -4.09
CA GLU A 61 10.53 -0.71 -5.03
C GLU A 61 11.88 -1.27 -5.54
N LYS A 62 12.86 -0.40 -5.80
CA LYS A 62 14.15 -0.81 -6.40
C LYS A 62 15.16 -1.34 -5.40
N ASN A 63 15.25 -0.71 -4.23
CA ASN A 63 16.33 -0.93 -3.25
C ASN A 63 15.86 -0.94 -1.79
N GLY A 64 14.58 -0.72 -1.51
CA GLY A 64 14.10 -0.56 -0.14
C GLY A 64 13.19 -1.70 0.32
N PRO A 65 12.32 -1.42 1.31
CA PRO A 65 11.59 -2.47 2.02
C PRO A 65 10.53 -3.17 1.16
N LEU A 66 10.15 -2.61 0.00
CA LEU A 66 9.19 -3.23 -0.90
C LEU A 66 9.76 -4.40 -1.72
N LYS A 67 11.06 -4.71 -1.56
CA LYS A 67 11.65 -5.95 -2.10
C LYS A 67 11.42 -7.17 -1.21
N ASP A 68 11.02 -6.95 0.04
CA ASP A 68 10.78 -8.02 0.99
C ASP A 68 9.31 -8.46 0.88
N VAL A 69 9.13 -9.71 0.47
CA VAL A 69 7.81 -10.33 0.30
C VAL A 69 6.97 -10.26 1.58
N HIS A 70 7.58 -10.45 2.75
CA HIS A 70 6.90 -10.41 4.04
C HIS A 70 6.57 -8.99 4.45
N TYR A 71 7.42 -8.02 4.10
CA TYR A 71 7.14 -6.61 4.34
C TYR A 71 5.93 -6.15 3.53
N VAL A 72 5.91 -6.44 2.22
CA VAL A 72 4.79 -6.11 1.34
C VAL A 72 3.50 -6.83 1.78
N GLN A 73 3.60 -8.10 2.15
CA GLN A 73 2.47 -8.84 2.69
C GLN A 73 1.91 -8.19 3.97
N LYS A 74 2.77 -7.74 4.89
CA LYS A 74 2.33 -7.04 6.11
C LYS A 74 1.62 -5.73 5.80
N LEU A 75 2.11 -4.95 4.83
CA LEU A 75 1.44 -3.72 4.37
C LEU A 75 0.02 -3.99 3.84
N LEU A 76 -0.19 -5.13 3.20
CA LEU A 76 -1.50 -5.50 2.64
C LEU A 76 -2.48 -6.05 3.68
N VAL A 77 -2.00 -6.63 4.77
CA VAL A 77 -2.81 -7.38 5.74
C VAL A 77 -3.00 -6.66 7.07
N ASN A 78 -2.07 -5.79 7.46
CA ASN A 78 -2.04 -5.11 8.74
C ASN A 78 -2.17 -3.58 8.56
N ASP A 79 -3.33 -3.06 8.94
CA ASP A 79 -3.64 -1.63 8.80
C ASP A 79 -2.68 -0.75 9.62
N GLY A 80 -2.29 -1.16 10.83
CA GLY A 80 -1.33 -0.38 11.64
C GLY A 80 0.07 -0.32 11.04
N PHE A 81 0.51 -1.40 10.39
CA PHE A 81 1.79 -1.42 9.67
C PHE A 81 1.74 -0.52 8.42
N ARG A 82 0.62 -0.56 7.70
CA ARG A 82 0.35 0.36 6.59
C ARG A 82 0.34 1.81 7.06
N ASP A 83 -0.39 2.13 8.11
CA ASP A 83 -0.53 3.50 8.60
C ASP A 83 0.83 4.07 9.06
N GLY A 84 1.67 3.24 9.69
CA GLY A 84 3.05 3.60 10.02
C GLY A 84 3.91 3.89 8.78
N PHE A 85 3.78 3.08 7.73
CA PHE A 85 4.46 3.31 6.46
C PHE A 85 3.99 4.60 5.76
N ILE A 86 2.68 4.84 5.74
CA ILE A 86 2.07 6.07 5.21
C ILE A 86 2.60 7.29 5.98
N ALA A 87 2.63 7.23 7.31
CA ALA A 87 3.14 8.31 8.15
C ALA A 87 4.63 8.58 7.87
N TYR A 88 5.43 7.52 7.74
CA TYR A 88 6.85 7.64 7.42
C TYR A 88 7.09 8.31 6.05
N ILE A 89 6.35 7.93 5.01
CA ILE A 89 6.46 8.58 3.70
C ILE A 89 6.11 10.07 3.83
N LYS A 90 4.97 10.38 4.46
CA LYS A 90 4.53 11.77 4.64
C LYS A 90 5.54 12.62 5.43
N GLU A 91 6.24 12.03 6.40
CA GLU A 91 7.31 12.72 7.14
C GLU A 91 8.53 13.01 6.25
N LYS A 92 8.90 12.08 5.37
CA LYS A 92 10.07 12.20 4.49
C LYS A 92 9.86 13.07 3.26
N THR A 93 8.61 13.31 2.88
CA THR A 93 8.26 14.09 1.68
C THR A 93 7.73 15.49 2.01
N ARG A 94 7.74 15.86 3.30
CA ARG A 94 7.39 17.20 3.80
C ARG A 94 8.59 18.13 3.75
#